data_AF-A0A820G2X5-F1
#
_entry.id   AF-A0A820G2X5-F1
#
_cell.length_a   1.000
_cell.length_b   1.000
_cell.length_c   1.000
_cell.angle_alpha   90.00
_cell.angle_beta   90.00
_cell.angle_gamma   90.00
#
_symmetry.space_group_name_H-M   'P 1'
#
loop_
_entity.id
_entity.type
_entity.pdbx_description
1 polymer ?
#
loop_
_entity_poly.entity_id
_entity_poly.type
_entity_poly.pdbx_seq_one_letter_code
_entity_poly.pdbx_strand_id
1 'polypeptide(L)'
;MSYLEKLTLYLPIKGRNRVIDGTNVQHDILDYMPQLHSFTFYICTYVETVDLSYKLSSEDIQQTLTNIGQQQVTSIVNYIQDGTAVCSIFSLPFEFDHLKNLGNKFPNIVFSCVAFLLVEDINPFKHEFFIRIARSFPLLKCLRIFNRESQGLDGLMTFSSDNCQLHSIIEYPHLTILDVAYAHRDYVEQFLNETKTYIPCLAEFQVSVDDLKAVTKDFTREETRRNCAMVKRIFRLGSFVDPKDLFLYFPSLYK
;
A
#
# COMPACT_ATOMS: atom_id res chain seq x y z
N MET A 1 10.21 -37.48 -7.74
CA MET A 1 10.87 -36.19 -8.07
C MET A 1 9.99 -35.48 -9.09
N SER A 2 9.77 -34.17 -8.91
CA SER A 2 8.93 -33.37 -9.81
C SER A 2 9.70 -33.03 -11.11
N TYR A 3 9.04 -33.15 -12.27
CA TYR A 3 9.56 -32.71 -13.58
C TYR A 3 9.18 -31.25 -13.89
N LEU A 4 8.84 -30.48 -12.86
CA LEU A 4 8.36 -29.11 -13.02
C LEU A 4 9.53 -28.17 -13.32
N GLU A 5 9.56 -27.61 -14.53
CA GLU A 5 10.61 -26.69 -14.96
C GLU A 5 10.31 -25.21 -14.62
N LYS A 6 9.03 -24.86 -14.45
CA LYS A 6 8.57 -23.50 -14.17
C LYS A 6 7.50 -23.48 -13.09
N LEU A 7 7.63 -22.58 -12.13
CA LEU A 7 6.67 -22.39 -11.05
C LEU A 7 6.47 -20.91 -10.78
N THR A 8 5.22 -20.47 -10.75
CA THR A 8 4.80 -19.18 -10.20
C THR A 8 4.01 -19.42 -8.93
N LEU A 9 4.51 -18.96 -7.79
CA LEU A 9 3.95 -19.26 -6.47
C LEU A 9 3.62 -18.00 -5.68
N TYR A 10 2.35 -17.82 -5.33
CA TYR A 10 1.92 -16.90 -4.28
C TYR A 10 1.54 -17.71 -3.04
N LEU A 11 2.18 -17.43 -1.90
CA LEU A 11 1.99 -18.21 -0.68
C LEU A 11 1.86 -17.31 0.57
N PRO A 12 0.62 -16.99 1.00
CA PRO A 12 0.38 -16.33 2.26
C PRO A 12 0.31 -17.35 3.42
N ILE A 13 1.08 -17.12 4.47
CA ILE A 13 1.19 -18.02 5.61
C ILE A 13 0.91 -17.26 6.91
N LYS A 14 -0.05 -17.76 7.69
CA LYS A 14 -0.50 -17.18 8.95
C LYS A 14 -0.24 -18.13 10.11
N GLY A 15 -0.19 -17.59 11.33
CA GLY A 15 -0.10 -18.39 12.56
C GLY A 15 1.25 -19.08 12.76
N ARG A 16 2.34 -18.52 12.20
CA ARG A 16 3.69 -19.00 12.48
C ARG A 16 4.33 -18.13 13.56
N ASN A 17 5.16 -18.76 14.38
CA ASN A 17 5.99 -18.07 15.36
C ASN A 17 7.33 -17.62 14.76
N ARG A 18 7.57 -17.88 13.47
CA ARG A 18 8.81 -17.56 12.74
C ARG A 18 8.50 -17.20 11.30
N VAL A 19 9.28 -16.27 10.77
CA VAL A 19 9.26 -15.87 9.35
C VAL A 19 9.83 -17.00 8.48
N ILE A 20 9.34 -17.08 7.24
CA ILE A 20 10.05 -17.84 6.19
C ILE A 20 11.19 -16.96 5.69
N ASP A 21 12.40 -17.49 5.79
CA ASP A 21 13.62 -16.88 5.30
C ASP A 21 14.14 -17.59 4.03
N GLY A 22 15.31 -17.21 3.55
CA GLY A 22 15.89 -17.85 2.37
C GLY A 22 16.32 -19.29 2.57
N THR A 23 16.69 -19.66 3.80
CA THR A 23 17.03 -21.04 4.18
C THR A 23 15.80 -21.93 4.03
N ASN A 24 14.63 -21.46 4.46
CA ASN A 24 13.37 -22.18 4.28
C ASN A 24 13.02 -22.35 2.81
N VAL A 25 13.11 -21.30 1.99
CA VAL A 25 12.82 -21.40 0.55
C VAL A 25 13.73 -22.42 -0.13
N GLN A 26 15.03 -22.43 0.20
CA GLN A 26 15.97 -23.40 -0.34
C GLN A 26 15.59 -24.83 0.02
N HIS A 27 15.49 -25.12 1.32
CA HIS A 27 15.30 -26.49 1.80
C HIS A 27 13.88 -27.04 1.57
N ASP A 28 12.86 -26.19 1.68
CA ASP A 28 11.47 -26.66 1.61
C ASP A 28 10.91 -26.69 0.18
N ILE A 29 11.53 -25.97 -0.77
CA ILE A 29 11.07 -25.89 -2.16
C ILE A 29 12.17 -26.32 -3.14
N LEU A 30 13.29 -25.60 -3.17
CA LEU A 30 14.28 -25.75 -4.24
C LEU A 30 14.98 -27.11 -4.22
N ASP A 31 15.33 -27.62 -3.03
CA ASP A 31 15.99 -28.93 -2.88
C ASP A 31 15.12 -30.09 -3.39
N TYR A 32 13.79 -29.94 -3.35
CA TYR A 32 12.84 -30.96 -3.83
C TYR A 32 12.46 -30.79 -5.31
N MET A 33 12.85 -29.67 -5.94
CA MET A 33 12.55 -29.34 -7.33
C MET A 33 13.82 -29.03 -8.14
N PRO A 34 14.75 -30.00 -8.29
CA PRO A 34 16.04 -29.75 -8.94
C PRO A 34 15.94 -29.41 -10.44
N GLN A 35 14.81 -29.68 -11.09
CA GLN A 35 14.56 -29.30 -12.49
C GLN A 35 13.93 -27.91 -12.64
N LEU A 36 13.68 -27.20 -11.53
CA LEU A 36 13.05 -25.90 -11.57
C LEU A 36 14.04 -24.84 -12.09
N HIS A 37 13.89 -24.47 -13.36
CA HIS A 37 14.73 -23.47 -14.02
C HIS A 37 14.18 -22.05 -13.87
N SER A 38 12.87 -21.91 -13.64
CA SER A 38 12.21 -20.62 -13.45
C SER A 38 11.28 -20.67 -12.26
N PHE A 39 11.55 -19.86 -11.26
CA PHE A 39 10.76 -19.78 -10.04
C PHE A 39 10.38 -18.34 -9.70
N THR A 40 9.19 -17.92 -10.11
CA THR A 40 8.64 -16.62 -9.70
C THR A 40 7.87 -16.82 -8.41
N PHE A 41 8.17 -16.07 -7.35
CA PHE A 41 7.45 -16.24 -6.09
C PHE A 41 7.20 -14.95 -5.33
N TYR A 42 6.14 -15.00 -4.53
CA TYR A 42 5.77 -13.99 -3.54
C TYR A 42 5.24 -14.73 -2.31
N ILE A 43 6.05 -14.80 -1.27
CA ILE A 43 5.72 -15.49 -0.01
C ILE A 43 5.53 -14.42 1.06
N CYS A 44 4.38 -14.42 1.71
CA CYS A 44 4.09 -13.54 2.84
C CYS A 44 3.95 -14.38 4.11
N THR A 45 4.74 -14.07 5.13
CA THR A 45 4.59 -14.68 6.46
C THR A 45 4.10 -13.64 7.46
N TYR A 46 3.05 -13.99 8.18
CA TYR A 46 2.52 -13.23 9.31
C TYR A 46 2.99 -13.89 10.60
N VAL A 47 3.70 -13.12 11.43
CA VAL A 47 4.27 -13.59 12.70
C VAL A 47 3.72 -12.72 13.83
N GLU A 48 3.03 -13.36 14.76
CA GLU A 48 2.61 -12.71 16.01
C GLU A 48 3.86 -12.44 16.85
N THR A 49 4.24 -11.17 17.03
CA THR A 49 5.41 -10.85 17.86
C THR A 49 5.00 -10.86 19.33
N VAL A 50 5.45 -11.87 20.07
CA VAL A 50 5.22 -11.97 21.53
C VAL A 50 6.19 -11.05 22.30
N ASP A 51 7.33 -10.69 21.70
CA ASP A 51 8.37 -9.89 22.34
C ASP A 51 8.82 -8.73 21.43
N LEU A 52 8.54 -7.50 21.87
CA LEU A 52 8.85 -6.26 21.15
C LEU A 52 10.34 -5.88 21.22
N SER A 53 11.15 -6.60 22.01
CA SER A 53 12.56 -6.26 22.25
C SER A 53 13.47 -6.53 21.04
N TYR A 54 13.08 -7.44 20.14
CA TYR A 54 13.80 -7.71 18.90
C TYR A 54 12.89 -7.48 17.68
N LYS A 55 13.14 -6.36 16.99
CA LYS A 55 12.47 -6.06 15.72
C LYS A 55 13.31 -6.57 14.56
N LEU A 56 12.86 -7.67 13.95
CA LEU A 56 13.33 -8.14 12.66
C LEU A 56 13.32 -7.01 11.61
N SER A 57 14.42 -6.84 10.90
CA SER A 57 14.57 -5.89 9.80
C SER A 57 14.54 -6.58 8.45
N SER A 58 14.31 -5.81 7.38
CA SER A 58 14.44 -6.32 6.01
C SER A 58 15.87 -6.76 5.72
N GLU A 59 16.87 -6.11 6.32
CA GLU A 59 18.28 -6.43 6.17
C GLU A 59 18.63 -7.80 6.76
N ASP A 60 18.06 -8.13 7.94
CA ASP A 60 18.25 -9.44 8.57
C ASP A 60 17.76 -10.57 7.66
N ILE A 61 16.59 -10.39 7.03
CA ILE A 61 16.03 -11.37 6.09
C ILE A 61 16.84 -11.41 4.80
N GLN A 62 17.22 -10.25 4.26
CA GLN A 62 17.97 -10.16 3.02
C GLN A 62 19.31 -10.93 3.09
N GLN A 63 19.95 -10.98 4.26
CA GLN A 63 21.17 -11.78 4.47
C GLN A 63 20.95 -13.29 4.24
N THR A 64 19.77 -13.80 4.59
CA THR A 64 19.41 -15.22 4.37
C THR A 64 19.11 -15.54 2.91
N LEU A 65 18.78 -14.53 2.09
CA LEU A 65 18.43 -14.69 0.68
C LEU A 65 19.66 -14.83 -0.23
N THR A 66 20.87 -14.64 0.30
CA THR A 66 22.12 -14.62 -0.47
C THR A 66 22.45 -15.94 -1.18
N ASN A 67 21.89 -17.06 -0.72
CA ASN A 67 22.15 -18.39 -1.25
C ASN A 67 21.01 -18.97 -2.11
N ILE A 68 19.95 -18.20 -2.39
CA ILE A 68 18.81 -18.68 -3.20
C ILE A 68 19.16 -18.61 -4.70
N GLY A 69 19.95 -19.59 -5.16
CA GLY A 69 20.25 -19.79 -6.59
C GLY A 69 20.74 -18.53 -7.32
N GLN A 70 20.46 -18.46 -8.63
CA GLN A 70 20.80 -17.30 -9.49
C GLN A 70 19.70 -16.23 -9.53
N GLN A 71 18.67 -16.33 -8.69
CA GLN A 71 17.53 -15.43 -8.73
C GLN A 71 17.77 -14.21 -7.86
N GLN A 72 17.42 -13.03 -8.39
CA GLN A 72 17.36 -11.83 -7.58
C GLN A 72 16.12 -11.93 -6.68
N VAL A 73 16.33 -11.97 -5.37
CA VAL A 73 15.27 -12.02 -4.37
C VAL A 73 15.41 -10.82 -3.44
N THR A 74 14.28 -10.23 -3.07
CA THR A 74 14.25 -9.16 -2.07
C THR A 74 13.19 -9.42 -1.00
N SER A 75 13.27 -8.65 0.08
CA SER A 75 12.35 -8.74 1.20
C SER A 75 11.84 -7.38 1.67
N ILE A 76 10.63 -7.39 2.21
CA ILE A 76 10.01 -6.26 2.91
C ILE A 76 9.49 -6.78 4.24
N VAL A 77 9.95 -6.17 5.34
CA VAL A 77 9.45 -6.44 6.69
C VAL A 77 8.71 -5.21 7.20
N ASN A 78 7.44 -5.40 7.57
CA ASN A 78 6.57 -4.37 8.13
C ASN A 78 5.95 -4.81 9.44
N TYR A 79 5.58 -3.84 10.27
CA TYR A 79 4.87 -4.05 11.52
C TYR A 79 3.50 -3.38 11.41
N ILE A 80 2.45 -4.14 11.63
CA ILE A 80 1.06 -3.67 11.52
C ILE A 80 0.44 -3.46 12.90
N GLN A 81 -0.76 -2.86 12.97
CA GLN A 81 -1.30 -2.26 14.20
C GLN A 81 -1.54 -3.23 15.36
N ASP A 82 -1.71 -4.51 15.09
CA ASP A 82 -1.89 -5.56 16.12
C ASP A 82 -0.57 -6.11 16.67
N GLY A 83 0.56 -5.52 16.28
CA GLY A 83 1.89 -6.01 16.62
C GLY A 83 2.37 -7.15 15.72
N THR A 84 1.58 -7.59 14.73
CA THR A 84 2.03 -8.63 13.80
C THR A 84 3.16 -8.09 12.91
N ALA A 85 4.25 -8.86 12.83
CA ALA A 85 5.28 -8.65 11.83
C ALA A 85 4.86 -9.35 10.54
N VAL A 86 4.87 -8.63 9.42
CA VAL A 86 4.66 -9.18 8.09
C VAL A 86 5.98 -9.17 7.34
N CYS A 87 6.48 -10.34 7.00
CA CYS A 87 7.64 -10.51 6.15
C CYS A 87 7.21 -10.99 4.77
N SER A 88 7.47 -10.18 3.76
CA SER A 88 7.26 -10.51 2.35
C SER A 88 8.60 -10.78 1.70
N ILE A 89 8.79 -11.97 1.12
CA ILE A 89 9.96 -12.31 0.29
C ILE A 89 9.47 -12.61 -1.13
N PHE A 90 10.18 -12.10 -2.13
CA PHE A 90 9.76 -12.27 -3.52
C PHE A 90 10.91 -12.18 -4.51
N SER A 91 10.74 -12.86 -5.65
CA SER A 91 11.63 -12.79 -6.79
C SER A 91 11.50 -11.47 -7.55
N LEU A 92 12.58 -11.04 -8.19
CA LEU A 92 12.62 -9.90 -9.09
C LEU A 92 12.84 -10.35 -10.55
N PRO A 93 12.19 -9.70 -11.53
CA PRO A 93 11.18 -8.65 -11.37
C PRO A 93 9.91 -9.15 -10.66
N PHE A 94 9.17 -8.27 -10.00
CA PHE A 94 7.93 -8.63 -9.32
C PHE A 94 6.79 -8.76 -10.34
N GLU A 95 6.26 -9.97 -10.52
CA GLU A 95 5.30 -10.29 -11.60
C GLU A 95 3.84 -10.40 -11.12
N PHE A 96 3.57 -10.21 -9.82
CA PHE A 96 2.21 -10.31 -9.28
C PHE A 96 1.46 -8.97 -9.42
N ASP A 97 0.14 -9.06 -9.56
CA ASP A 97 -0.75 -7.91 -9.72
C ASP A 97 -1.13 -7.24 -8.39
N HIS A 98 -0.73 -7.83 -7.27
CA HIS A 98 -1.07 -7.35 -5.94
C HIS A 98 0.14 -7.39 -4.99
N LEU A 99 0.23 -6.36 -4.14
CA LEU A 99 1.17 -6.29 -3.03
C LEU A 99 0.40 -5.87 -1.77
N LYS A 100 0.57 -6.60 -0.68
CA LYS A 100 -0.18 -6.37 0.56
C LYS A 100 0.73 -6.05 1.75
N ASN A 101 0.20 -5.24 2.66
CA ASN A 101 0.81 -4.82 3.91
C ASN A 101 2.16 -4.12 3.68
N LEU A 102 2.20 -3.19 2.74
CA LEU A 102 3.37 -2.34 2.49
C LEU A 102 3.42 -1.20 3.52
N GLY A 103 4.52 -1.11 4.27
CA GLY A 103 4.76 -0.04 5.25
C GLY A 103 5.69 1.05 4.71
N ASN A 104 6.11 1.97 5.58
CA ASN A 104 6.95 3.13 5.24
C ASN A 104 8.32 2.73 4.65
N LYS A 105 8.81 1.55 5.02
CA LYS A 105 10.11 1.01 4.61
C LYS A 105 9.91 -0.05 3.52
N PHE A 106 10.17 0.34 2.29
CA PHE A 106 10.17 -0.56 1.14
C PHE A 106 11.26 -0.16 0.15
N PRO A 107 11.80 -1.11 -0.64
CA PRO A 107 12.92 -0.84 -1.54
C PRO A 107 12.50 0.08 -2.69
N ASN A 108 13.46 0.80 -3.26
CA ASN A 108 13.24 1.67 -4.41
C ASN A 108 13.16 0.84 -5.71
N ILE A 109 12.06 0.11 -5.87
CA ILE A 109 11.79 -0.81 -6.99
C ILE A 109 10.52 -0.35 -7.70
N VAL A 110 10.50 -0.47 -9.03
CA VAL A 110 9.29 -0.26 -9.83
C VAL A 110 8.53 -1.59 -9.94
N PHE A 111 7.34 -1.63 -9.35
CA PHE A 111 6.41 -2.75 -9.40
C PHE A 111 5.46 -2.57 -10.59
N SER A 112 5.96 -2.84 -11.79
CA SER A 112 5.25 -2.59 -13.06
C SER A 112 3.95 -3.37 -13.20
N CYS A 113 3.81 -4.53 -12.57
CA CYS A 113 2.63 -5.39 -12.66
C CYS A 113 1.55 -5.08 -11.60
N VAL A 114 1.91 -4.38 -10.52
CA VAL A 114 1.02 -4.21 -9.36
C VAL A 114 -0.10 -3.21 -9.66
N ALA A 115 -1.32 -3.72 -9.67
CA ALA A 115 -2.55 -2.95 -9.82
C ALA A 115 -3.31 -2.80 -8.48
N PHE A 116 -3.05 -3.66 -7.49
CA PHE A 116 -3.66 -3.61 -6.16
C PHE A 116 -2.58 -3.43 -5.08
N LEU A 117 -2.71 -2.38 -4.27
CA LEU A 117 -1.82 -2.12 -3.15
C LEU A 117 -2.61 -1.93 -1.85
N LEU A 118 -2.24 -2.69 -0.83
CA LEU A 118 -2.65 -2.47 0.56
C LEU A 118 -1.45 -1.94 1.35
N VAL A 119 -1.56 -0.74 1.90
CA VAL A 119 -0.55 -0.12 2.76
C VAL A 119 -1.02 -0.12 4.22
N GLU A 120 -0.13 -0.54 5.12
CA GLU A 120 -0.39 -0.62 6.55
C GLU A 120 0.92 -0.49 7.33
N ASP A 121 0.93 0.32 8.38
CA ASP A 121 2.09 0.54 9.25
C ASP A 121 1.62 1.07 10.61
N ILE A 122 2.41 0.80 11.65
CA ILE A 122 2.24 1.42 12.98
C ILE A 122 2.60 2.91 12.99
N ASN A 123 3.42 3.37 12.05
CA ASN A 123 3.85 4.77 11.93
C ASN A 123 3.03 5.50 10.85
N PRO A 124 2.74 6.80 11.01
CA PRO A 124 1.98 7.54 10.02
C PRO A 124 2.69 7.63 8.67
N PHE A 125 1.94 7.54 7.58
CA PHE A 125 2.47 7.72 6.22
C PHE A 125 2.59 9.22 5.88
N LYS A 126 3.78 9.71 5.61
CA LYS A 126 4.00 11.13 5.25
C LYS A 126 3.71 11.38 3.76
N HIS A 127 3.70 12.64 3.33
CA HIS A 127 3.46 12.99 1.94
C HIS A 127 4.46 12.31 0.98
N GLU A 128 5.74 12.24 1.38
CA GLU A 128 6.82 11.61 0.63
C GLU A 128 6.61 10.11 0.42
N PHE A 129 5.90 9.44 1.33
CA PHE A 129 5.51 8.06 1.14
C PHE A 129 4.62 7.92 -0.10
N PHE A 130 3.61 8.78 -0.25
CA PHE A 130 2.71 8.75 -1.40
C PHE A 130 3.40 9.16 -2.70
N ILE A 131 4.41 10.04 -2.67
CA ILE A 131 5.27 10.30 -3.84
C ILE A 131 5.98 9.01 -4.26
N ARG A 132 6.54 8.27 -3.30
CA ARG A 132 7.22 7.00 -3.57
C ARG A 132 6.25 5.94 -4.09
N ILE A 133 5.02 5.89 -3.58
CA ILE A 133 3.99 4.99 -4.13
C ILE A 133 3.71 5.33 -5.60
N ALA A 134 3.40 6.59 -5.93
CA ALA A 134 3.11 6.97 -7.32
C ALA A 134 4.25 6.61 -8.29
N ARG A 135 5.52 6.77 -7.86
CA ARG A 135 6.70 6.39 -8.67
C ARG A 135 6.90 4.87 -8.78
N SER A 136 6.63 4.13 -7.71
CA SER A 136 6.91 2.69 -7.64
C SER A 136 5.79 1.84 -8.23
N PHE A 137 4.57 2.35 -8.31
CA PHE A 137 3.37 1.61 -8.74
C PHE A 137 2.65 2.33 -9.90
N PRO A 138 3.27 2.40 -11.09
CA PRO A 138 2.76 3.22 -12.20
C PRO A 138 1.41 2.77 -12.73
N LEU A 139 1.02 1.50 -12.55
CA LEU A 139 -0.27 0.94 -13.00
C LEU A 139 -1.29 0.75 -11.87
N LEU A 140 -1.10 1.42 -10.72
CA LEU A 140 -1.93 1.25 -9.54
C LEU A 140 -3.40 1.60 -9.83
N LYS A 141 -4.29 0.62 -9.65
CA LYS A 141 -5.75 0.76 -9.85
C LYS A 141 -6.52 0.81 -8.54
N CYS A 142 -6.04 0.14 -7.51
CA CYS A 142 -6.66 0.08 -6.20
C CYS A 142 -5.63 0.33 -5.10
N LEU A 143 -5.86 1.36 -4.29
CA LEU A 143 -5.06 1.68 -3.12
C LEU A 143 -5.95 1.58 -1.88
N ARG A 144 -5.53 0.75 -0.92
CA ARG A 144 -6.16 0.65 0.40
C ARG A 144 -5.18 1.08 1.47
N ILE A 145 -5.62 1.94 2.37
CA ILE A 145 -4.81 2.52 3.43
C ILE A 145 -5.41 2.14 4.78
N PHE A 146 -4.62 1.42 5.58
CA PHE A 146 -4.96 1.04 6.95
C PHE A 146 -3.94 1.69 7.88
N ASN A 147 -4.25 2.88 8.36
CA ASN A 147 -3.37 3.61 9.26
C ASN A 147 -4.18 4.67 9.99
N ARG A 148 -4.34 4.52 11.30
CA ARG A 148 -5.13 5.46 12.13
C ARG A 148 -4.29 6.60 12.70
N GLU A 149 -2.98 6.60 12.45
CA GLU A 149 -2.09 7.64 12.94
C GLU A 149 -2.19 8.90 12.09
N SER A 150 -2.23 10.05 12.76
CA SER A 150 -2.20 11.35 12.10
C SER A 150 -0.85 11.61 11.45
N GLN A 151 -0.87 12.30 10.31
CA GLN A 151 0.36 12.77 9.66
C GLN A 151 1.10 13.83 10.49
N GLY A 152 0.48 14.41 11.54
CA GLY A 152 1.08 15.38 12.46
C GLY A 152 1.32 16.77 11.83
N LEU A 153 1.51 17.79 12.69
CA LEU A 153 1.77 19.18 12.27
C LEU A 153 3.12 19.37 11.56
N ASP A 154 4.11 18.51 11.82
CA ASP A 154 5.42 18.57 11.17
C ASP A 154 5.35 18.31 9.66
N GLY A 155 4.31 17.62 9.16
CA GLY A 155 4.09 17.46 7.72
C GLY A 155 3.54 18.73 7.02
N LEU A 156 3.19 19.76 7.80
CA LEU A 156 2.59 21.01 7.33
C LEU A 156 3.47 22.25 7.61
N MET A 157 4.61 22.11 8.33
CA MET A 157 5.36 23.28 8.82
C MET A 157 6.89 23.24 8.65
N THR A 158 7.50 22.13 8.19
CA THR A 158 8.92 22.13 7.79
C THR A 158 9.07 22.38 6.28
N PHE A 159 8.54 23.52 5.83
CA PHE A 159 8.81 24.05 4.49
C PHE A 159 10.17 24.77 4.48
N SER A 160 11.25 24.01 4.63
CA SER A 160 12.60 24.50 4.32
C SER A 160 12.74 24.63 2.79
N SER A 161 13.12 25.82 2.36
CA SER A 161 13.06 26.38 1.01
C SER A 161 13.90 25.70 -0.09
N ASP A 162 14.48 24.53 0.16
CA ASP A 162 15.50 23.93 -0.73
C ASP A 162 15.07 22.67 -1.50
N ASN A 163 13.82 22.19 -1.36
CA ASN A 163 13.33 20.98 -2.03
C ASN A 163 12.15 21.25 -2.98
N CYS A 164 12.43 21.68 -4.22
CA CYS A 164 11.43 21.91 -5.28
C CYS A 164 10.54 20.69 -5.65
N GLN A 165 10.83 19.48 -5.17
CA GLN A 165 10.02 18.28 -5.46
C GLN A 165 8.79 18.13 -4.55
N LEU A 166 8.77 18.76 -3.37
CA LEU A 166 7.67 18.63 -2.39
C LEU A 166 6.42 19.46 -2.71
N HIS A 167 6.49 20.30 -3.74
CA HIS A 167 5.35 21.08 -4.25
C HIS A 167 4.69 20.44 -5.49
N SER A 168 5.17 19.28 -5.93
CA SER A 168 4.56 18.58 -7.05
C SER A 168 3.29 17.87 -6.60
N ILE A 169 2.20 18.12 -7.33
CA ILE A 169 0.95 17.36 -7.17
C ILE A 169 1.27 15.90 -7.47
N ILE A 170 0.89 14.99 -6.57
CA ILE A 170 1.06 13.55 -6.78
C ILE A 170 0.01 13.08 -7.76
N GLU A 171 0.43 12.46 -8.86
CA GLU A 171 -0.49 11.95 -9.87
C GLU A 171 -0.71 10.45 -9.71
N TYR A 172 -1.99 10.05 -9.68
CA TYR A 172 -2.42 8.66 -9.74
C TYR A 172 -3.33 8.44 -10.96
N PRO A 173 -2.75 8.37 -12.18
CA PRO A 173 -3.52 8.40 -13.42
C PRO A 173 -4.43 7.19 -13.62
N HIS A 174 -4.14 6.06 -12.97
CA HIS A 174 -4.89 4.81 -13.13
C HIS A 174 -5.68 4.41 -11.89
N LEU A 175 -5.61 5.19 -10.80
CA LEU A 175 -6.27 4.83 -9.54
C LEU A 175 -7.78 5.01 -9.68
N THR A 176 -8.47 3.88 -9.64
CA THR A 176 -9.94 3.78 -9.78
C THR A 176 -10.64 3.54 -8.46
N ILE A 177 -9.97 2.91 -7.50
CA ILE A 177 -10.51 2.56 -6.19
C ILE A 177 -9.57 3.09 -5.12
N LEU A 178 -10.08 3.97 -4.27
CA LEU A 178 -9.39 4.42 -3.06
C LEU A 178 -10.19 4.01 -1.83
N ASP A 179 -9.55 3.27 -0.92
CA ASP A 179 -10.13 2.86 0.35
C ASP A 179 -9.30 3.44 1.49
N VAL A 180 -9.92 4.38 2.20
CA VAL A 180 -9.38 5.07 3.38
C VAL A 180 -10.37 4.98 4.54
N ALA A 181 -11.29 4.01 4.49
CA ALA A 181 -12.35 3.81 5.46
C ALA A 181 -11.85 3.54 6.89
N TYR A 182 -10.64 2.99 7.01
CA TYR A 182 -9.97 2.67 8.27
C TYR A 182 -8.71 3.50 8.50
N ALA A 183 -8.56 4.60 7.75
CA ALA A 183 -7.43 5.49 7.82
C ALA A 183 -7.76 6.77 8.61
N HIS A 184 -6.74 7.48 9.10
CA HIS A 184 -6.91 8.82 9.65
C HIS A 184 -7.39 9.82 8.59
N ARG A 185 -8.16 10.83 9.00
CA ARG A 185 -8.69 11.88 8.12
C ARG A 185 -7.65 12.63 7.29
N ASP A 186 -6.40 12.68 7.75
CA ASP A 186 -5.31 13.34 7.02
C ASP A 186 -5.04 12.67 5.66
N TYR A 187 -5.27 11.36 5.56
CA TYR A 187 -5.16 10.63 4.30
C TYR A 187 -6.32 10.98 3.37
N VAL A 188 -7.53 11.17 3.91
CA VAL A 188 -8.68 11.68 3.14
C VAL A 188 -8.34 13.07 2.56
N GLU A 189 -7.78 13.96 3.38
CA GLU A 189 -7.30 15.28 2.94
C GLU A 189 -6.20 15.18 1.88
N GLN A 190 -5.22 14.30 2.07
CA GLN A 190 -4.12 14.09 1.12
C GLN A 190 -4.63 13.73 -0.28
N PHE A 191 -5.61 12.84 -0.39
CA PHE A 191 -6.11 12.34 -1.68
C PHE A 191 -7.23 13.20 -2.28
N LEU A 192 -8.10 13.79 -1.46
CA LEU A 192 -9.18 14.63 -2.00
C LEU A 192 -8.73 16.02 -2.40
N ASN A 193 -7.74 16.59 -1.72
CA ASN A 193 -7.24 17.93 -2.03
C ASN A 193 -6.44 17.93 -3.34
N GLU A 194 -6.96 18.61 -4.36
CA GLU A 194 -6.38 18.65 -5.71
C GLU A 194 -5.02 19.36 -5.76
N THR A 195 -4.69 20.18 -4.76
CA THR A 195 -3.37 20.81 -4.67
C THR A 195 -2.29 19.86 -4.15
N LYS A 196 -2.70 18.70 -3.61
CA LYS A 196 -1.80 17.64 -3.10
C LYS A 196 -1.75 16.43 -4.02
N THR A 197 -2.91 16.00 -4.51
CA THR A 197 -3.03 14.77 -5.31
C THR A 197 -4.03 14.96 -6.43
N TYR A 198 -3.70 14.43 -7.62
CA TYR A 198 -4.60 14.38 -8.77
C TYR A 198 -4.97 12.94 -9.10
N ILE A 199 -6.27 12.63 -9.09
CA ILE A 199 -6.81 11.27 -9.26
C ILE A 199 -7.92 11.29 -10.33
N PRO A 200 -7.57 11.41 -11.62
CA PRO A 200 -8.55 11.64 -12.69
C PRO A 200 -9.54 10.49 -12.90
N CYS A 201 -9.19 9.27 -12.46
CA CYS A 201 -9.96 8.06 -12.72
C CYS A 201 -10.69 7.50 -11.51
N LEU A 202 -10.75 8.25 -10.39
CA LEU A 202 -11.36 7.75 -9.16
C LEU A 202 -12.86 7.48 -9.37
N ALA A 203 -13.23 6.19 -9.36
CA ALA A 203 -14.59 5.73 -9.59
C ALA A 203 -15.25 5.22 -8.31
N GLU A 204 -14.49 4.57 -7.43
CA GLU A 204 -14.96 4.08 -6.15
C GLU A 204 -14.15 4.66 -5.00
N PHE A 205 -14.86 5.16 -3.99
CA PHE A 205 -14.24 5.75 -2.81
C PHE A 205 -14.85 5.18 -1.54
N GLN A 206 -14.04 4.55 -0.70
CA GLN A 206 -14.47 4.05 0.62
C GLN A 206 -13.90 4.95 1.70
N VAL A 207 -14.78 5.56 2.49
CA VAL A 207 -14.42 6.59 3.46
C VAL A 207 -15.44 6.65 4.59
N SER A 208 -14.99 7.06 5.78
CA SER A 208 -15.90 7.47 6.86
C SER A 208 -16.67 8.72 6.46
N VAL A 209 -17.97 8.72 6.75
CA VAL A 209 -18.85 9.88 6.53
C VAL A 209 -18.32 11.14 7.22
N ASP A 210 -17.87 10.99 8.46
CA ASP A 210 -17.47 12.12 9.28
C ASP A 210 -16.17 12.74 8.77
N ASP A 211 -15.22 11.90 8.35
CA ASP A 211 -13.97 12.37 7.75
C ASP A 211 -14.21 13.05 6.40
N LEU A 212 -15.11 12.49 5.58
CA LEU A 212 -15.49 13.10 4.31
C LEU A 212 -16.10 14.49 4.51
N LYS A 213 -17.05 14.63 5.46
CA LYS A 213 -17.64 15.93 5.81
C LYS A 213 -16.59 16.90 6.33
N ALA A 214 -15.72 16.45 7.23
CA ALA A 214 -14.69 17.30 7.80
C ALA A 214 -13.72 17.85 6.73
N VAL A 215 -13.24 16.99 5.84
CA VAL A 215 -12.28 17.35 4.77
C VAL A 215 -12.92 18.26 3.72
N THR A 216 -14.18 17.98 3.34
CA THR A 216 -14.92 18.77 2.35
C THR A 216 -15.58 20.02 2.95
N LYS A 217 -15.47 20.24 4.28
CA LYS A 217 -16.20 21.28 5.04
C LYS A 217 -17.69 21.24 4.76
N ASP A 218 -18.32 20.10 5.02
CA ASP A 218 -19.72 19.82 4.70
C ASP A 218 -20.03 20.10 3.22
N PHE A 219 -19.16 19.65 2.32
CA PHE A 219 -19.32 19.80 0.87
C PHE A 219 -19.37 21.28 0.41
N THR A 220 -18.51 22.13 0.99
CA THR A 220 -18.36 23.55 0.58
C THR A 220 -16.96 23.92 0.11
N ARG A 221 -15.96 23.05 0.32
CA ARG A 221 -14.55 23.29 -0.02
C ARG A 221 -14.19 22.95 -1.47
N GLU A 222 -13.91 23.97 -2.29
CA GLU A 222 -13.66 23.82 -3.73
C GLU A 222 -12.46 22.94 -4.07
N GLU A 223 -11.36 23.00 -3.31
CA GLU A 223 -10.12 22.25 -3.63
C GLU A 223 -10.30 20.73 -3.55
N THR A 224 -11.41 20.26 -2.98
CA THR A 224 -11.72 18.83 -2.90
C THR A 224 -12.71 18.36 -3.97
N ARG A 225 -13.37 19.31 -4.66
CA ARG A 225 -14.49 19.02 -5.56
C ARG A 225 -14.04 18.23 -6.80
N ARG A 226 -12.88 18.57 -7.37
CA ARG A 226 -12.41 17.95 -8.62
C ARG A 226 -12.19 16.45 -8.51
N ASN A 227 -11.49 16.00 -7.46
CA ASN A 227 -11.25 14.57 -7.23
C ASN A 227 -12.54 13.82 -6.82
N CYS A 228 -13.49 14.51 -6.18
CA CYS A 228 -14.81 13.93 -5.88
C CYS A 228 -15.68 13.75 -7.14
N ALA A 229 -15.54 14.62 -8.14
CA ALA A 229 -16.49 14.71 -9.26
C ALA A 229 -16.64 13.42 -10.09
N MET A 230 -15.58 12.60 -10.15
CA MET A 230 -15.54 11.37 -10.94
C MET A 230 -16.05 10.14 -10.18
N VAL A 231 -16.25 10.24 -8.87
CA VAL A 231 -16.66 9.11 -8.03
C VAL A 231 -18.09 8.70 -8.37
N LYS A 232 -18.23 7.45 -8.80
CA LYS A 232 -19.49 6.77 -9.17
C LYS A 232 -20.04 5.90 -8.05
N ARG A 233 -19.23 5.62 -7.03
CA ARG A 233 -19.65 4.81 -5.89
C ARG A 233 -18.92 5.26 -4.63
N ILE A 234 -19.68 5.55 -3.58
CA ILE A 234 -19.13 5.79 -2.25
C ILE A 234 -19.60 4.68 -1.32
N PHE A 235 -18.64 3.95 -0.74
CA PHE A 235 -18.93 3.05 0.37
C PHE A 235 -18.74 3.80 1.68
N ARG A 236 -19.81 3.87 2.47
CA ARG A 236 -19.89 4.69 3.68
C ARG A 236 -20.00 3.79 4.89
N LEU A 237 -19.17 4.01 5.89
CA LEU A 237 -19.35 3.43 7.23
C LEU A 237 -20.20 4.39 8.06
N GLY A 238 -21.33 3.90 8.60
CA GLY A 238 -22.24 4.67 9.45
C GLY A 238 -23.57 5.06 8.78
N SER A 239 -24.50 5.60 9.56
CA SER A 239 -25.77 6.13 9.05
C SER A 239 -25.57 7.53 8.45
N PHE A 240 -26.06 7.74 7.24
CA PHE A 240 -25.91 9.02 6.53
C PHE A 240 -27.24 9.45 5.92
N VAL A 241 -27.59 10.71 6.18
CA VAL A 241 -28.63 11.41 5.42
C VAL A 241 -27.91 12.25 4.38
N ASP A 242 -28.22 12.04 3.11
CA ASP A 242 -27.61 12.77 2.01
C ASP A 242 -27.83 14.29 2.18
N PRO A 243 -26.76 15.09 2.39
CA PRO A 243 -26.90 16.52 2.42
C PRO A 243 -27.29 17.02 1.03
N LYS A 244 -28.02 18.14 0.99
CA LYS A 244 -28.54 18.71 -0.24
C LYS A 244 -27.45 18.95 -1.28
N ASP A 245 -26.24 19.31 -0.85
CA ASP A 245 -25.14 19.69 -1.74
C ASP A 245 -24.24 18.52 -2.15
N LEU A 246 -24.55 17.28 -1.73
CA LEU A 246 -23.74 16.10 -2.04
C LEU A 246 -23.61 15.87 -3.56
N PHE A 247 -24.67 16.16 -4.33
CA PHE A 247 -24.65 16.03 -5.78
C PHE A 247 -23.69 17.00 -6.48
N LEU A 248 -23.35 18.12 -5.85
CA LEU A 248 -22.37 19.07 -6.41
C LEU A 248 -20.94 18.52 -6.32
N TYR A 249 -20.68 17.68 -5.32
CA TYR A 249 -19.38 17.02 -5.13
C TYR A 249 -19.28 15.70 -5.87
N PHE A 250 -20.39 14.98 -5.94
CA PHE A 250 -20.47 13.65 -6.52
C PHE A 250 -21.53 13.56 -7.61
N PRO A 251 -21.45 14.38 -8.68
CA PRO A 251 -22.43 14.38 -9.75
C PRO A 251 -22.53 13.02 -10.45
N SER A 252 -21.46 12.23 -10.43
CA SER A 252 -21.39 10.91 -11.06
C SER A 252 -22.11 9.80 -10.28
N LEU A 253 -22.54 10.04 -9.03
CA LEU A 253 -23.40 9.11 -8.28
C LEU A 253 -24.84 9.07 -8.79
N TYR A 254 -25.26 10.10 -9.53
CA TYR A 254 -26.65 10.33 -9.94
C TYR A 254 -26.86 10.13 -11.45
N LYS A 255 -25.90 9.51 -12.14
CA LYS A 255 -25.95 9.17 -13.57
C LYS A 255 -26.02 7.66 -13.73
#